data_AF-A0A9W8XQK5-F1
#
_entry.id   AF-A0A9W8XQK5-F1
#
_cell.length_a   1.000
_cell.length_b   1.000
_cell.length_c   1.000
_cell.angle_alpha   90.00
_cell.angle_beta   90.00
_cell.angle_gamma   90.00
#
_symmetry.space_group_name_H-M   'P 1'
#
loop_
_entity.id
_entity.type
_entity.pdbx_description
1 polymer ?
#
loop_
_entity_poly.entity_id
_entity_poly.type
_entity_poly.pdbx_seq_one_letter_code
_entity_poly.pdbx_strand_id
1 'polypeptide(L)'
;MVSTSFITLLLPALALAAPWGRNHTGPASTGAYSAGVAHPTGASFIPRSTGGKVTLKNNCDYDVTYDNLCPCGTSDNSGTISAGSTWTDSIADCGSGNTALKVYKDGSSKPMQFEYGLVSGNVWYDMSFIDCLSGSDDFSQCAGAGWSMGAIGSCPTYSCTGGSHCCTQGYCDPTATAATEQPNAGCGTFQGYSVSDVGVSIELCSA
;
A
#
# COMPACT_ATOMS: atom_id res chain seq x y z
N MET A 1 -12.36 -13.21 -68.72
CA MET A 1 -13.05 -13.75 -67.53
C MET A 1 -12.02 -13.85 -66.43
N VAL A 2 -12.04 -12.92 -65.48
CA VAL A 2 -11.09 -12.87 -64.35
C VAL A 2 -11.88 -13.25 -63.11
N SER A 3 -11.52 -14.38 -62.49
CA SER A 3 -12.14 -14.89 -61.28
C SER A 3 -11.40 -14.32 -60.08
N THR A 4 -12.04 -13.47 -59.30
CA THR A 4 -11.47 -12.88 -58.08
C THR A 4 -11.98 -13.67 -56.88
N SER A 5 -11.12 -14.48 -56.29
CA SER A 5 -11.41 -15.24 -55.07
C SER A 5 -11.26 -14.32 -53.84
N PHE A 6 -12.36 -14.10 -53.12
CA PHE A 6 -12.34 -13.48 -51.79
C PHE A 6 -12.07 -14.56 -50.74
N ILE A 7 -10.95 -14.43 -50.03
CA ILE A 7 -10.66 -15.21 -48.82
C ILE A 7 -11.18 -14.39 -47.64
N THR A 8 -12.29 -14.83 -47.05
CA THR A 8 -12.84 -14.27 -45.81
C THR A 8 -12.13 -14.93 -44.64
N LEU A 9 -11.29 -14.19 -43.92
CA LEU A 9 -10.70 -14.63 -42.66
C LEU A 9 -11.79 -14.62 -41.57
N LEU A 10 -12.19 -15.80 -41.09
CA LEU A 10 -13.03 -15.97 -39.91
C LEU A 10 -12.15 -15.82 -38.66
N LEU A 11 -12.33 -14.72 -37.92
CA LEU A 11 -11.91 -14.64 -36.52
C LEU A 11 -12.96 -15.33 -35.62
N PRO A 12 -12.57 -16.23 -34.70
CA PRO A 12 -13.47 -16.69 -33.65
C PRO A 12 -13.51 -15.64 -32.53
N ALA A 13 -14.59 -14.85 -32.48
CA ALA A 13 -14.97 -14.10 -31.30
C ALA A 13 -15.71 -15.03 -30.33
N LEU A 14 -15.02 -15.48 -29.28
CA LEU A 14 -15.61 -16.21 -28.15
C LEU A 14 -14.96 -15.71 -26.86
N ALA A 15 -15.69 -14.86 -26.14
CA ALA A 15 -15.71 -14.88 -24.68
C ALA A 15 -17.02 -14.22 -24.21
N LEU A 16 -17.74 -15.00 -23.40
CA LEU A 16 -19.13 -14.85 -23.04
C LEU A 16 -19.38 -13.63 -22.16
N ALA A 17 -20.49 -12.94 -22.45
CA ALA A 17 -21.17 -12.10 -21.47
C ALA A 17 -21.65 -12.97 -20.30
N ALA A 18 -21.18 -12.68 -19.09
CA ALA A 18 -21.75 -13.24 -17.88
C ALA A 18 -23.06 -12.47 -17.53
N PRO A 19 -24.13 -13.18 -17.15
CA PRO A 19 -25.44 -12.59 -16.91
C PRO A 19 -25.45 -11.73 -15.64
N TRP A 20 -25.88 -10.48 -15.80
CA TRP A 20 -26.38 -9.65 -14.72
C TRP A 20 -27.69 -10.25 -14.21
N GLY A 21 -27.77 -10.53 -12.91
CA GLY A 21 -29.04 -10.92 -12.32
C GLY A 21 -28.94 -11.65 -10.99
N ARG A 22 -28.62 -10.92 -9.90
CA ARG A 22 -29.23 -11.23 -8.60
C ARG A 22 -29.72 -9.94 -7.95
N ASN A 23 -31.04 -9.81 -7.98
CA ASN A 23 -31.81 -8.91 -7.13
C ASN A 23 -31.54 -9.25 -5.66
N HIS A 24 -30.80 -8.39 -4.98
CA HIS A 24 -30.90 -8.26 -3.53
C HIS A 24 -31.71 -7.01 -3.21
N THR A 25 -33.02 -7.19 -3.04
CA THR A 25 -33.88 -6.24 -2.33
C THR A 25 -33.53 -6.32 -0.85
N GLY A 26 -32.47 -5.62 -0.46
CA GLY A 26 -32.23 -5.22 0.93
C GLY A 26 -32.92 -3.88 1.20
N PRO A 27 -33.54 -3.66 2.37
CA PRO A 27 -34.16 -2.39 2.69
C PRO A 27 -33.09 -1.28 2.76
N ALA A 28 -33.40 -0.12 2.18
CA ALA A 28 -32.60 1.08 2.31
C ALA A 28 -32.51 1.48 3.79
N SER A 29 -31.37 1.18 4.42
CA SER A 29 -31.02 1.75 5.71
C SER A 29 -30.40 3.13 5.47
N THR A 30 -31.21 4.17 5.64
CA THR A 30 -30.70 5.51 6.00
C THR A 30 -30.12 5.41 7.41
N GLY A 31 -28.83 5.09 7.50
CA GLY A 31 -28.10 4.89 8.75
C GLY A 31 -26.79 5.66 8.73
N ALA A 32 -26.73 6.67 9.60
CA ALA A 32 -25.61 7.50 9.99
C ALA A 32 -24.19 7.00 9.67
N TYR A 33 -23.38 7.94 9.17
CA TYR A 33 -21.93 7.98 9.39
C TYR A 33 -21.64 7.74 10.87
N SER A 34 -21.39 6.48 11.23
CA SER A 34 -21.12 6.09 12.61
C SER A 34 -19.63 6.22 12.85
N ALA A 35 -19.27 7.37 13.42
CA ALA A 35 -18.06 7.52 14.20
C ALA A 35 -18.06 6.44 15.30
N GLY A 36 -17.05 5.58 15.32
CA GLY A 36 -16.84 4.66 16.44
C GLY A 36 -16.30 3.29 16.05
N VAL A 37 -15.06 3.24 15.55
CA VAL A 37 -14.19 2.08 15.80
C VAL A 37 -13.26 2.49 16.93
N ALA A 38 -13.27 1.72 18.00
CA ALA A 38 -12.50 1.99 19.20
C ALA A 38 -10.99 2.00 18.90
N HIS A 39 -10.35 3.14 19.17
CA HIS A 39 -8.90 3.32 19.18
C HIS A 39 -8.29 2.56 20.38
N PRO A 40 -7.31 1.66 20.19
CA PRO A 40 -6.41 1.31 21.28
C PRO A 40 -5.59 2.55 21.67
N THR A 41 -5.63 2.91 22.95
CA THR A 41 -4.97 4.09 23.56
C THR A 41 -3.48 3.90 23.82
N GLY A 42 -2.75 3.35 22.85
CA GLY A 42 -1.32 3.62 22.70
C GLY A 42 -1.23 4.71 21.64
N ALA A 43 -0.66 5.87 21.95
CA ALA A 43 -0.47 6.90 20.94
C ALA A 43 0.56 6.39 19.91
N SER A 44 0.08 5.70 18.87
CA SER A 44 0.83 5.47 17.64
C SER A 44 1.17 6.85 17.11
N PHE A 45 2.41 7.24 17.32
CA PHE A 45 2.91 8.57 17.03
C PHE A 45 3.45 8.53 15.61
N ILE A 46 2.58 8.25 14.63
CA ILE A 46 2.99 8.36 13.23
C ILE A 46 3.66 9.72 13.09
N PRO A 47 4.97 9.77 12.77
CA PRO A 47 5.71 11.01 12.79
C PRO A 47 5.01 11.96 11.85
N ARG A 48 4.89 13.23 12.26
CA ARG A 48 4.24 14.25 11.43
C ARG A 48 4.85 14.20 10.04
N SER A 49 4.06 13.85 9.04
CA SER A 49 4.59 13.71 7.69
C SER A 49 4.98 15.08 7.13
N THR A 50 6.04 15.08 6.32
CA THR A 50 6.54 16.28 5.65
C THR A 50 6.08 16.23 4.21
N GLY A 51 5.43 17.30 3.74
CA GLY A 51 4.92 17.39 2.38
C GLY A 51 5.94 17.01 1.31
N GLY A 52 5.50 16.20 0.33
CA GLY A 52 6.35 15.69 -0.75
C GLY A 52 7.43 14.69 -0.32
N LYS A 53 7.42 14.22 0.93
CA LYS A 53 8.39 13.25 1.44
C LYS A 53 7.73 12.00 1.98
N VAL A 54 8.44 10.89 1.84
CA VAL A 54 8.23 9.69 2.63
C VAL A 54 9.24 9.68 3.77
N THR A 55 8.81 9.26 4.96
CA THR A 55 9.68 9.13 6.13
C THR A 55 9.45 7.76 6.75
N LEU A 56 10.50 6.97 6.94
CA LEU A 56 10.46 5.72 7.68
C LEU A 56 11.24 5.86 8.98
N LYS A 57 10.59 5.55 10.10
CA LYS A 57 11.22 5.42 11.41
C LYS A 57 11.45 3.94 11.73
N ASN A 58 12.71 3.54 11.91
CA ASN A 58 13.04 2.24 12.44
C ASN A 58 13.07 2.31 13.97
N ASN A 59 11.98 1.95 14.66
CA ASN A 59 11.97 1.87 16.13
C ASN A 59 12.45 0.51 16.65
N CYS A 60 12.91 -0.38 15.77
CA CYS A 60 13.45 -1.66 16.19
C CYS A 60 14.79 -1.46 16.89
N ASP A 61 15.16 -2.42 17.73
CA ASP A 61 16.46 -2.50 18.40
C ASP A 61 17.55 -3.11 17.49
N TYR A 62 17.24 -3.28 16.21
CA TYR A 62 18.14 -3.79 15.17
C TYR A 62 18.05 -2.97 13.88
N ASP A 63 19.12 -3.04 13.10
CA ASP A 63 19.21 -2.43 11.79
C ASP A 63 18.36 -3.20 10.76
N VAL A 64 17.74 -2.49 9.83
CA VAL A 64 17.08 -3.08 8.66
C VAL A 64 17.82 -2.67 7.39
N THR A 65 17.77 -3.52 6.37
CA THR A 65 18.25 -3.13 5.03
C THR A 65 17.07 -2.81 4.14
N TYR A 66 17.32 -2.03 3.09
CA TYR A 66 16.25 -1.62 2.19
C TYR A 66 16.72 -1.50 0.75
N ASP A 67 15.79 -1.72 -0.18
CA ASP A 67 15.87 -1.32 -1.58
C ASP A 67 14.70 -0.37 -1.88
N ASN A 68 15.00 0.82 -2.36
CA ASN A 68 14.01 1.77 -2.85
C ASN A 68 13.97 1.66 -4.37
N LEU A 69 12.85 1.17 -4.92
CA LEU A 69 12.68 0.97 -6.35
C LEU A 69 11.65 1.96 -6.88
N CYS A 70 12.13 3.00 -7.57
CA CYS A 70 11.33 4.08 -8.09
C CYS A 70 11.23 3.96 -9.62
N PRO A 71 10.02 3.73 -10.19
CA PRO A 71 9.86 3.61 -11.64
C PRO A 71 10.18 4.90 -12.40
N CYS A 72 10.34 6.04 -11.71
CA CYS A 72 10.85 7.29 -12.29
C CYS A 72 12.36 7.25 -12.65
N GLY A 73 13.13 6.27 -12.15
CA GLY A 73 14.58 6.17 -12.37
C GLY A 73 15.42 7.26 -11.66
N THR A 74 14.81 8.05 -10.77
CA THR A 74 15.46 9.19 -10.10
C THR A 74 15.88 8.93 -8.65
N SER A 75 15.47 7.80 -8.04
CA SER A 75 15.72 7.53 -6.62
C SER A 75 15.99 6.06 -6.27
N ASP A 76 16.33 5.23 -7.26
CA ASP A 76 16.77 3.86 -7.01
C ASP A 76 18.02 3.86 -6.12
N ASN A 77 17.89 3.31 -4.91
CA ASN A 77 19.01 3.18 -3.99
C ASN A 77 18.76 2.04 -3.00
N SER A 78 19.82 1.61 -2.34
CA SER A 78 19.77 0.61 -1.29
C SER A 78 20.70 0.98 -0.15
N GLY A 79 20.45 0.42 1.02
CA GLY A 79 21.28 0.69 2.19
C GLY A 79 20.75 0.09 3.46
N THR A 80 21.18 0.69 4.58
CA THR A 80 20.82 0.27 5.94
C THR A 80 20.15 1.43 6.65
N ILE A 81 19.05 1.13 7.35
CA ILE A 81 18.38 2.06 8.26
C ILE A 81 18.69 1.56 9.67
N SER A 82 19.63 2.23 10.33
CA SER A 82 20.06 1.80 11.66
C SER A 82 18.94 1.83 12.68
N ALA A 83 19.07 1.00 13.72
CA ALA A 83 18.18 0.97 14.88
C ALA A 83 17.95 2.39 15.42
N GLY A 84 16.69 2.74 15.69
CA GLY A 84 16.29 4.06 16.18
C GLY A 84 16.46 5.21 15.17
N SER A 85 16.89 4.97 13.93
CA SER A 85 17.14 6.01 12.94
C SER A 85 15.93 6.27 12.04
N THR A 86 15.99 7.40 11.33
CA THR A 86 14.97 7.81 10.37
C THR A 86 15.56 7.85 8.97
N TRP A 87 14.88 7.21 8.03
CA TRP A 87 15.15 7.31 6.60
C TRP A 87 14.11 8.22 5.94
N THR A 88 14.52 8.94 4.90
CA THR A 88 13.61 9.83 4.15
C THR A 88 13.93 9.80 2.67
N ASP A 89 12.89 9.90 1.84
CA ASP A 89 13.03 10.15 0.40
C ASP A 89 11.90 11.07 -0.08
N SER A 90 11.96 11.47 -1.35
CA SER A 90 10.95 12.30 -2.01
C SER A 90 9.88 11.44 -2.65
N ILE A 91 8.64 11.92 -2.62
CA ILE A 91 7.53 11.31 -3.35
C ILE A 91 7.50 11.92 -4.75
N ALA A 92 7.51 11.08 -5.77
CA ALA A 92 7.47 11.49 -7.18
C ALA A 92 6.19 11.03 -7.87
N ASP A 93 5.77 11.77 -8.90
CA ASP A 93 4.77 11.34 -9.88
C ASP A 93 5.52 10.65 -11.03
N CYS A 94 5.38 9.33 -11.10
CA CYS A 94 6.09 8.53 -12.10
C CYS A 94 5.26 8.18 -13.33
N GLY A 95 3.99 8.59 -13.43
CA GLY A 95 3.10 8.31 -14.57
C GLY A 95 2.79 6.82 -14.85
N SER A 96 3.67 5.89 -14.47
CA SER A 96 3.62 4.45 -14.78
C SER A 96 3.76 3.55 -13.55
N GLY A 97 3.69 4.08 -12.33
CA GLY A 97 3.71 3.26 -11.12
C GLY A 97 4.07 4.02 -9.84
N ASN A 98 4.05 3.29 -8.73
CA ASN A 98 4.47 3.75 -7.42
C ASN A 98 5.92 3.34 -7.14
N THR A 99 6.57 4.06 -6.23
CA THR A 99 7.83 3.64 -5.63
C THR A 99 7.56 2.51 -4.65
N ALA A 100 8.34 1.44 -4.72
CA ALA A 100 8.30 0.34 -3.77
C ALA A 100 9.53 0.41 -2.86
N LEU A 101 9.33 0.82 -1.62
CA LEU A 101 10.33 0.72 -0.57
C LEU A 101 10.28 -0.69 0.04
N LYS A 102 11.21 -1.53 -0.38
CA LYS A 102 11.37 -2.88 0.13
C LYS A 102 12.26 -2.84 1.36
N VAL A 103 11.79 -3.42 2.47
CA VAL A 103 12.52 -3.47 3.73
C VAL A 103 12.72 -4.91 4.15
N TYR A 104 13.97 -5.23 4.49
CA TYR A 104 14.40 -6.58 4.83
C TYR A 104 14.86 -6.63 6.28
N LYS A 105 14.45 -7.69 6.95
CA LYS A 105 15.05 -8.11 8.22
C LYS A 105 16.46 -8.62 7.94
N ASP A 106 17.38 -8.40 8.88
CA ASP A 106 18.74 -8.93 8.74
C ASP A 106 18.75 -10.44 8.46
N GLY A 107 19.53 -10.84 7.46
CA GLY A 107 19.60 -12.21 6.95
C GLY A 107 18.39 -12.72 6.15
N SER A 108 17.32 -11.93 5.96
CA SER A 108 16.17 -12.29 5.12
C SER A 108 16.37 -11.85 3.67
N SER A 109 15.98 -12.70 2.72
CA SER A 109 15.89 -12.34 1.29
C SER A 109 14.48 -11.94 0.87
N LYS A 110 13.55 -11.89 1.83
CA LYS A 110 12.11 -11.75 1.61
C LYS A 110 11.66 -10.42 2.23
N PRO A 111 11.39 -9.39 1.42
CA PRO A 111 11.06 -8.07 1.94
C PRO A 111 9.61 -8.01 2.40
N MET A 112 9.33 -7.10 3.32
CA MET A 112 8.03 -6.42 3.29
C MET A 112 8.16 -5.16 2.42
N GLN A 113 7.05 -4.63 1.92
CA GLN A 113 7.06 -3.51 0.99
C GLN A 113 6.12 -2.39 1.48
N PHE A 114 6.57 -1.16 1.34
CA PHE A 114 5.74 0.04 1.47
C PHE A 114 5.69 0.71 0.10
N GLU A 115 4.51 0.79 -0.48
CA GLU A 115 4.33 1.38 -1.80
C GLU A 115 3.79 2.80 -1.65
N TYR A 116 4.33 3.74 -2.43
CA TYR A 116 3.84 5.12 -2.43
C TYR A 116 4.09 5.82 -3.77
N GLY A 117 3.19 6.70 -4.18
CA GLY A 117 3.35 7.46 -5.41
C GLY A 117 2.36 8.62 -5.53
N LEU A 118 2.70 9.62 -6.33
CA LEU A 118 1.82 10.75 -6.60
C LEU A 118 1.05 10.51 -7.90
N VAL A 119 -0.29 10.53 -7.83
CA VAL A 119 -1.17 10.43 -9.00
C VAL A 119 -2.31 11.43 -8.88
N SER A 120 -2.48 12.28 -9.89
CA SER A 120 -3.59 13.24 -9.96
C SER A 120 -3.74 14.11 -8.71
N GLY A 121 -2.61 14.55 -8.14
CA GLY A 121 -2.59 15.40 -6.95
C GLY A 121 -2.90 14.69 -5.63
N ASN A 122 -2.86 13.35 -5.59
CA ASN A 122 -3.01 12.56 -4.38
C ASN A 122 -1.81 11.63 -4.23
N VAL A 123 -1.28 11.56 -3.01
CA VAL A 123 -0.31 10.53 -2.64
C VAL A 123 -1.09 9.27 -2.33
N TRP A 124 -0.81 8.22 -3.10
CA TRP A 124 -1.31 6.88 -2.87
C TRP A 124 -0.29 6.07 -2.09
N TYR A 125 -0.77 5.22 -1.19
CA TYR A 125 0.09 4.36 -0.39
C TYR A 125 -0.60 3.12 0.13
N ASP A 126 0.21 2.08 0.39
CA ASP A 126 -0.21 0.83 1.00
C ASP A 126 0.98 0.09 1.66
N MET A 127 0.64 -0.88 2.50
CA MET A 127 1.59 -1.82 3.11
C MET A 127 1.37 -3.21 2.52
N SER A 128 2.47 -3.88 2.16
CA SER A 128 2.44 -5.24 1.60
C SER A 128 3.40 -6.17 2.33
N PHE A 129 2.85 -7.29 2.78
CA PHE A 129 3.55 -8.39 3.46
C PHE A 129 3.66 -9.63 2.58
N ILE A 130 3.10 -9.60 1.36
CA ILE A 130 3.02 -10.76 0.43
C ILE A 130 4.34 -11.51 0.33
N ASP A 131 5.44 -10.76 0.10
CA ASP A 131 6.76 -11.34 -0.12
C ASP A 131 7.34 -11.96 1.16
N CYS A 132 7.29 -11.26 2.30
CA CYS A 132 7.81 -11.77 3.57
C CYS A 132 7.00 -12.95 4.11
N LEU A 133 5.69 -12.98 3.86
CA LEU A 133 4.82 -14.08 4.25
C LEU A 133 4.98 -15.31 3.35
N SER A 134 5.25 -15.12 2.06
CA SER A 134 5.45 -16.22 1.11
C SER A 134 4.31 -17.25 1.09
N GLY A 135 3.07 -16.80 1.25
CA GLY A 135 1.88 -17.65 1.31
C GLY A 135 1.65 -18.35 2.66
N SER A 136 2.34 -17.92 3.73
CA SER A 136 2.07 -18.31 5.11
C SER A 136 1.42 -17.18 5.90
N ASP A 137 1.02 -17.45 7.15
CA ASP A 137 0.57 -16.43 8.10
C ASP A 137 1.66 -16.03 9.12
N ASP A 138 2.93 -16.38 8.83
CA ASP A 138 4.06 -16.12 9.72
C ASP A 138 4.81 -14.83 9.34
N PHE A 139 4.62 -13.78 10.14
CA PHE A 139 5.28 -12.49 9.97
C PHE A 139 6.74 -12.46 10.47
N SER A 140 7.28 -13.56 11.00
CA SER A 140 8.64 -13.61 11.58
C SER A 140 9.75 -13.24 10.60
N GLN A 141 9.49 -13.38 9.30
CA GLN A 141 10.39 -13.05 8.19
C GLN A 141 10.29 -11.59 7.75
N CYS A 142 9.21 -10.89 8.13
CA CYS A 142 9.04 -9.48 7.83
C CYS A 142 9.99 -8.63 8.69
N ALA A 143 10.44 -7.51 8.14
CA ALA A 143 11.23 -6.53 8.89
C ALA A 143 10.34 -5.84 9.94
N GLY A 144 10.81 -5.76 11.18
CA GLY A 144 10.03 -5.18 12.27
C GLY A 144 8.95 -6.09 12.85
N ALA A 145 8.12 -5.48 13.68
CA ALA A 145 6.88 -6.02 14.24
C ALA A 145 6.03 -4.81 14.63
N GLY A 146 4.71 -4.76 14.49
CA GLY A 146 4.05 -3.47 14.73
C GLY A 146 4.41 -2.47 13.63
N TRP A 147 3.52 -2.36 12.66
CA TRP A 147 3.71 -1.52 11.49
C TRP A 147 2.64 -0.47 11.46
N SER A 148 3.03 0.76 11.15
CA SER A 148 2.09 1.82 10.83
C SER A 148 2.50 2.56 9.58
N MET A 149 1.50 3.02 8.82
CA MET A 149 1.68 3.85 7.65
C MET A 149 0.50 4.81 7.54
N GLY A 150 0.80 6.09 7.32
CA GLY A 150 -0.23 7.12 7.21
C GLY A 150 0.27 8.43 6.65
N ALA A 151 -0.67 9.35 6.47
CA ALA A 151 -0.43 10.71 5.99
C ALA A 151 -0.98 11.75 6.98
N ILE A 152 -1.09 13.01 6.57
CA ILE A 152 -1.51 14.11 7.46
C ILE A 152 -3.00 14.06 7.82
N GLY A 153 -3.33 14.61 9.00
CA GLY A 153 -4.69 15.02 9.36
C GLY A 153 -5.70 13.88 9.35
N SER A 154 -6.75 14.01 8.53
CA SER A 154 -7.83 13.02 8.42
C SER A 154 -7.59 11.96 7.34
N CYS A 155 -6.38 11.88 6.79
CA CYS A 155 -6.07 10.87 5.80
C CYS A 155 -6.01 9.46 6.43
N PRO A 156 -6.33 8.40 5.64
CA PRO A 156 -6.33 7.04 6.17
C PRO A 156 -5.01 6.66 6.83
N THR A 157 -5.09 5.82 7.84
CA THR A 157 -3.92 5.32 8.54
C THR A 157 -4.09 3.82 8.72
N TYR A 158 -3.02 3.08 8.45
CA TYR A 158 -2.92 1.66 8.72
C TYR A 158 -2.00 1.45 9.91
N SER A 159 -2.38 0.57 10.84
CA SER A 159 -1.58 0.21 12.00
C SER A 159 -1.92 -1.18 12.50
N CYS A 160 -0.96 -2.10 12.53
CA CYS A 160 -1.19 -3.47 12.98
C CYS A 160 0.05 -4.09 13.63
N THR A 161 -0.16 -5.01 14.58
CA THR A 161 0.92 -5.69 15.33
C THR A 161 1.29 -7.06 14.77
N GLY A 162 0.76 -7.43 13.59
CA GLY A 162 0.93 -8.74 12.95
C GLY A 162 -0.30 -9.64 13.01
N GLY A 163 -0.17 -10.84 12.45
CA GLY A 163 -1.23 -11.84 12.36
C GLY A 163 -2.36 -11.44 11.41
N SER A 164 -3.49 -12.14 11.50
CA SER A 164 -4.62 -11.98 10.57
C SER A 164 -5.20 -10.56 10.52
N HIS A 165 -5.12 -9.80 11.62
CA HIS A 165 -5.54 -8.41 11.63
C HIS A 165 -4.66 -7.52 10.73
N CYS A 166 -3.35 -7.80 10.61
CA CYS A 166 -2.51 -7.07 9.68
C CYS A 166 -3.00 -7.25 8.22
N CYS A 167 -3.52 -8.44 7.90
CA CYS A 167 -4.05 -8.73 6.57
C CYS A 167 -5.38 -8.02 6.24
N THR A 168 -6.00 -7.35 7.21
CA THR A 168 -7.14 -6.45 6.95
C THR A 168 -6.71 -5.00 6.70
N GLN A 169 -5.45 -4.67 6.94
CA GLN A 169 -4.88 -3.31 6.83
C GLN A 169 -3.67 -3.23 5.89
N GLY A 170 -3.25 -4.37 5.34
CA GLY A 170 -2.19 -4.48 4.36
C GLY A 170 -2.36 -5.76 3.53
N TYR A 171 -1.63 -5.84 2.43
CA TYR A 171 -1.69 -6.97 1.52
C TYR A 171 -0.91 -8.17 2.09
N CYS A 172 -1.61 -9.26 2.42
CA CYS A 172 -0.97 -10.56 2.73
C CYS A 172 -1.02 -11.54 1.54
N ASP A 173 -1.91 -11.28 0.59
CA ASP A 173 -2.03 -12.02 -0.67
C ASP A 173 -2.31 -11.04 -1.82
N PRO A 174 -2.00 -11.41 -3.08
CA PRO A 174 -2.18 -10.52 -4.24
C PRO A 174 -3.63 -10.05 -4.50
N THR A 175 -4.62 -10.68 -3.87
CA THR A 175 -6.04 -10.35 -4.04
C THR A 175 -6.65 -9.65 -2.82
N ALA A 176 -5.87 -9.42 -1.77
CA ALA A 176 -6.33 -8.88 -0.48
C ALA A 176 -7.56 -9.61 0.08
N THR A 177 -7.53 -10.94 0.07
CA THR A 177 -8.69 -11.80 0.40
C THR A 177 -9.21 -11.57 1.82
N ALA A 178 -8.34 -11.18 2.75
CA ALA A 178 -8.69 -10.94 4.15
C ALA A 178 -9.30 -9.55 4.41
N ALA A 179 -9.17 -8.60 3.48
CA ALA A 179 -9.66 -7.24 3.66
C ALA A 179 -11.05 -7.07 3.02
N THR A 180 -11.93 -6.32 3.68
CA THR A 180 -13.27 -5.99 3.12
C THR A 180 -13.18 -4.98 1.97
N GLU A 181 -12.16 -4.14 2.01
CA GLU A 181 -11.79 -3.18 0.97
C GLU A 181 -10.29 -3.32 0.71
N GLN A 182 -9.86 -2.95 -0.50
CA GLN A 182 -8.43 -2.98 -0.84
C GLN A 182 -7.66 -2.08 0.14
N PRO A 183 -6.59 -2.56 0.80
CA PRO A 183 -5.84 -1.79 1.79
C PRO A 183 -4.88 -0.80 1.12
N ASN A 184 -5.43 0.05 0.24
CA ASN A 184 -4.77 1.18 -0.39
C ASN A 184 -5.49 2.48 -0.01
N ALA A 185 -4.71 3.55 0.14
CA ALA A 185 -5.22 4.85 0.55
C ALA A 185 -4.70 5.95 -0.36
N GLY A 186 -5.54 6.95 -0.60
CA GLY A 186 -5.18 8.19 -1.27
C GLY A 186 -5.35 9.39 -0.34
N CYS A 187 -4.34 10.25 -0.26
CA CYS A 187 -4.35 11.48 0.52
C CYS A 187 -3.89 12.68 -0.34
N GLY A 188 -4.67 13.76 -0.39
CA GLY A 188 -4.35 14.92 -1.20
C GLY A 188 -5.56 15.77 -1.51
N THR A 189 -5.73 16.08 -2.80
CA THR A 189 -6.85 16.89 -3.30
C THR A 189 -8.22 16.35 -2.91
N PHE A 190 -8.38 15.03 -2.74
CA PHE A 190 -9.65 14.44 -2.28
C PHE A 190 -10.06 14.88 -0.87
N GLN A 191 -9.09 15.22 -0.03
CA GLN A 191 -9.29 15.70 1.34
C GLN A 191 -9.04 17.21 1.46
N GLY A 192 -8.84 17.91 0.34
CA GLY A 192 -8.59 19.36 0.30
C GLY A 192 -7.15 19.78 0.61
N TYR A 193 -6.20 18.84 0.59
CA TYR A 193 -4.78 19.14 0.74
C TYR A 193 -4.11 19.41 -0.60
N SER A 194 -3.07 20.25 -0.60
CA SER A 194 -2.17 20.36 -1.75
C SER A 194 -1.10 19.26 -1.70
N VAL A 195 -0.49 18.95 -2.84
CA VAL A 195 0.61 17.96 -2.92
C VAL A 195 1.80 18.33 -2.06
N SER A 196 2.02 19.64 -1.83
CA SER A 196 3.07 20.14 -0.94
C SER A 196 2.73 20.03 0.55
N ASP A 197 1.49 19.68 0.90
CA ASP A 197 1.09 19.46 2.29
C ASP A 197 1.21 17.98 2.69
N VAL A 198 1.07 17.08 1.72
CA VAL A 198 0.96 15.65 1.99
C VAL A 198 2.31 14.95 1.86
N GLY A 199 2.71 14.30 2.95
CA GLY A 199 3.76 13.28 2.95
C GLY A 199 3.25 11.97 3.52
N VAL A 200 4.08 10.94 3.46
CA VAL A 200 3.83 9.61 4.03
C VAL A 200 4.81 9.37 5.17
N SER A 201 4.30 8.81 6.25
CA SER A 201 5.09 8.39 7.40
C SER A 201 4.88 6.91 7.65
N ILE A 202 5.97 6.20 7.91
CA ILE A 202 6.04 4.76 8.14
C ILE A 202 6.77 4.53 9.46
N GLU A 203 6.28 3.59 10.27
CA GLU A 203 7.01 3.09 11.43
C GLU A 203 7.14 1.56 11.40
N LEU A 204 8.33 1.09 11.76
CA LEU A 204 8.60 -0.30 12.12
C LEU A 204 8.74 -0.39 13.63
N CYS A 205 8.32 -1.50 14.24
CA CYS A 205 8.45 -1.65 15.70
C CYS A 205 7.61 -0.62 16.46
N SER A 206 6.42 -0.30 15.96
CA SER A 206 5.47 0.58 16.63
C SER A 206 4.81 -0.14 17.82
N ALA A 207 4.75 0.54 18.96
CA ALA A 207 4.18 0.04 20.21
C ALA A 207 2.64 0.07 20.24
#